data_AF-A0A671NG81-F1
#
_entry.id   AF-A0A671NG81-F1
#
_cell.length_a   1.000
_cell.length_b   1.000
_cell.length_c   1.000
_cell.angle_alpha   90.00
_cell.angle_beta   90.00
_cell.angle_gamma   90.00
#
_symmetry.space_group_name_H-M   'P 1'
#
loop_
_entity.id
_entity.type
_entity.pdbx_description
1 polymer ?
#
loop_
_entity_poly.entity_id
_entity_poly.type
_entity_poly.pdbx_seq_one_letter_code
_entity_poly.pdbx_strand_id
1 'polypeptide(L)'
;MGTKSKDFLSRVSYHNEPNKSQHGMEVLNKNFQLFVPSTSEEPEVSLGSDLIIPCYLSPEISAVDMEIIWSNDRARVCLYKDRQVTEGGLFKDRASLFTHKLRKGNVSLRLKNFRPSDIGNYHCQVISKDRREKITVRVRINPGVQSTSQSPIFAEGNEDKRIREPTNKLSRRTSYHSDSDEKQHGNYSKSVSDNFQLVIPQTAQEAQISLGSEIIVPCHLAPEVCAIAMQIKWFKETDCVCIYKNGCVIEGRSYKDRASLATHVLERGNVSLNLSNFSVSDVGDYYCQVISRDTTKQITVGVRIKPEVQPVSQSSTSQGQSIQLMLFEIDKIWTEEETNKMDESALMSEMKVNNMQELQQMLIGAYRKGSLNWR
;
A
#
# COMPACT_ATOMS: atom_id res chain seq x y z
N MET A 1 -55.64 39.18 -56.40
CA MET A 1 -54.57 38.92 -57.40
C MET A 1 -53.58 40.06 -57.31
N GLY A 2 -52.40 39.79 -56.74
CA GLY A 2 -51.35 40.79 -56.53
C GLY A 2 -50.31 40.78 -57.65
N THR A 3 -49.85 41.96 -58.03
CA THR A 3 -48.74 42.20 -58.98
C THR A 3 -47.80 43.20 -58.32
N LYS A 4 -46.72 42.72 -57.69
CA LYS A 4 -45.33 42.73 -58.20
C LYS A 4 -44.81 44.14 -58.56
N SER A 5 -44.04 44.73 -57.65
CA SER A 5 -42.96 45.66 -58.01
C SER A 5 -41.62 44.97 -57.76
N LYS A 6 -40.71 45.09 -58.73
CA LYS A 6 -39.34 44.58 -58.74
C LYS A 6 -38.42 45.68 -58.19
N ASP A 7 -37.64 45.38 -57.17
CA ASP A 7 -36.47 46.19 -56.79
C ASP A 7 -35.19 45.36 -57.00
N PHE A 8 -34.24 45.95 -57.74
CA PHE A 8 -32.89 45.42 -57.93
C PHE A 8 -31.88 46.57 -57.79
N LEU A 9 -31.21 46.58 -56.63
CA LEU A 9 -29.79 46.88 -56.38
C LEU A 9 -29.14 48.22 -56.79
N SER A 10 -28.66 48.95 -55.79
CA SER A 10 -27.23 49.32 -55.63
C SER A 10 -26.94 49.66 -54.16
N ARG A 11 -26.23 48.80 -53.42
CA ARG A 11 -24.76 48.76 -53.19
C ARG A 11 -24.24 49.93 -52.35
N VAL A 12 -24.42 49.84 -51.03
CA VAL A 12 -23.62 50.59 -50.04
C VAL A 12 -22.42 49.73 -49.66
N SER A 13 -21.24 50.26 -49.94
CA SER A 13 -19.93 49.75 -49.54
C SER A 13 -19.73 49.97 -48.04
N TYR A 14 -19.72 48.88 -47.27
CA TYR A 14 -19.09 48.89 -45.96
C TYR A 14 -17.70 48.27 -46.10
N HIS A 15 -16.68 49.08 -45.83
CA HIS A 15 -15.36 48.57 -45.50
C HIS A 15 -15.49 47.65 -44.29
N ASN A 16 -15.46 46.33 -44.53
CA ASN A 16 -15.18 45.39 -43.46
C ASN A 16 -13.72 45.57 -43.07
N GLU A 17 -13.51 46.27 -41.95
CA GLU A 17 -12.29 46.13 -41.17
C GLU A 17 -12.02 44.64 -40.92
N PRO A 18 -10.76 44.18 -41.02
CA PRO A 18 -10.45 42.80 -40.74
C PRO A 18 -10.80 42.50 -39.28
N ASN A 19 -11.70 41.52 -39.11
CA ASN A 19 -12.17 41.00 -37.83
C ASN A 19 -10.96 40.56 -36.97
N LYS A 20 -10.42 41.47 -36.15
CA LYS A 20 -9.28 41.24 -35.25
C LYS A 20 -9.60 40.25 -34.12
N SER A 21 -10.82 39.75 -34.02
CA SER A 21 -11.25 38.80 -32.98
C SER A 21 -11.11 37.33 -33.37
N GLN A 22 -11.00 36.99 -34.66
CA GLN A 22 -10.70 35.61 -35.08
C GLN A 22 -9.20 35.35 -35.22
N HIS A 23 -8.44 36.36 -35.63
CA HIS A 23 -6.98 36.24 -35.72
C HIS A 23 -6.29 36.24 -34.35
N GLY A 24 -6.95 36.74 -33.29
CA GLY A 24 -6.43 36.68 -31.92
C GLY A 24 -6.61 35.32 -31.23
N MET A 25 -7.59 34.52 -31.65
CA MET A 25 -7.89 33.19 -31.07
C MET A 25 -7.14 32.05 -31.76
N GLU A 26 -6.70 32.23 -33.02
CA GLU A 26 -5.83 31.25 -33.71
C GLU A 26 -4.34 31.39 -33.33
N VAL A 27 -3.91 32.55 -32.80
CA VAL A 27 -2.49 32.82 -32.48
C VAL A 27 -2.09 32.26 -31.10
N LEU A 28 -3.03 32.05 -30.19
CA LEU A 28 -2.74 31.50 -28.84
C LEU A 28 -2.48 29.98 -28.83
N ASN A 29 -2.89 29.24 -29.87
CA ASN A 29 -2.78 27.77 -29.91
C ASN A 29 -1.45 27.23 -30.45
N LYS A 30 -0.45 28.09 -30.70
CA LYS A 30 0.84 27.67 -31.25
C LYS A 30 1.95 27.54 -30.19
N ASN A 31 1.85 28.23 -29.06
CA ASN A 31 2.88 28.20 -28.03
C ASN A 31 2.40 27.52 -26.75
N PHE A 32 2.62 26.21 -26.66
CA PHE A 32 2.38 25.42 -25.46
C PHE A 32 3.58 24.53 -25.14
N GLN A 33 3.74 24.19 -23.87
CA GLN A 33 4.66 23.17 -23.40
C GLN A 33 3.89 22.12 -22.59
N LEU A 34 4.43 20.92 -22.53
CA LEU A 34 3.94 19.90 -21.61
C LEU A 34 4.67 20.06 -20.28
N PHE A 35 3.92 20.00 -19.19
CA PHE A 35 4.51 19.93 -17.86
C PHE A 35 3.79 18.91 -17.00
N VAL A 36 4.52 18.38 -16.04
CA VAL A 36 4.00 17.58 -14.96
C VAL A 36 4.07 18.44 -13.70
N PRO A 37 2.95 18.73 -13.03
CA PRO A 37 2.96 19.49 -11.79
C PRO A 37 3.84 18.76 -10.78
N SER A 38 4.83 19.46 -10.23
CA SER A 38 5.56 19.02 -9.05
C SER A 38 4.62 19.17 -7.86
N THR A 39 3.73 18.20 -7.64
CA THR A 39 2.88 18.19 -6.46
C THR A 39 3.74 17.88 -5.24
N SER A 40 3.60 18.64 -4.15
CA SER A 40 4.25 18.30 -2.87
C SER A 40 3.60 17.09 -2.18
N GLU A 41 2.47 16.63 -2.72
CA GLU A 41 1.86 15.33 -2.46
C GLU A 41 2.15 14.44 -3.67
N GLU A 42 3.02 13.46 -3.49
CA GLU A 42 3.28 12.47 -4.54
C GLU A 42 2.11 11.49 -4.63
N PRO A 43 1.65 11.11 -5.83
CA PRO A 43 0.54 10.19 -5.97
C PRO A 43 0.92 8.79 -5.48
N GLU A 44 0.29 8.34 -4.40
CA GLU A 44 0.33 6.97 -3.93
C GLU A 44 -0.40 6.04 -4.90
N VAL A 45 0.29 5.03 -5.44
CA VAL A 45 -0.31 4.10 -6.41
C VAL A 45 -0.07 2.67 -5.96
N SER A 46 -1.14 2.02 -5.52
CA SER A 46 -1.15 0.61 -5.16
C SER A 46 -1.25 -0.27 -6.42
N LEU A 47 -0.61 -1.43 -6.41
CA LEU A 47 -0.88 -2.45 -7.44
C LEU A 47 -2.37 -2.80 -7.43
N GLY A 48 -2.98 -2.96 -8.61
CA GLY A 48 -4.43 -3.16 -8.75
C GLY A 48 -5.28 -1.89 -8.77
N SER A 49 -4.74 -0.73 -8.36
CA SER A 49 -5.45 0.56 -8.43
C SER A 49 -5.32 1.26 -9.80
N ASP A 50 -6.11 2.31 -10.02
CA ASP A 50 -5.99 3.15 -11.22
C ASP A 50 -4.82 4.13 -11.06
N LEU A 51 -3.79 3.98 -11.88
CA LEU A 51 -2.68 4.94 -11.99
C LEU A 51 -3.11 6.14 -12.82
N ILE A 52 -2.90 7.36 -12.30
CA ILE A 52 -2.99 8.59 -13.09
C ILE A 52 -1.58 9.11 -13.33
N ILE A 53 -1.19 9.24 -14.60
CA ILE A 53 0.06 9.90 -14.99
C ILE A 53 -0.28 11.36 -15.36
N PRO A 54 0.02 12.33 -14.49
CA PRO A 54 -0.32 13.73 -14.71
C PRO A 54 0.46 14.30 -15.90
N CYS A 55 -0.22 15.04 -16.78
CA CYS A 55 0.40 15.78 -17.86
C CYS A 55 -0.55 16.90 -18.33
N TYR A 56 -0.04 18.12 -18.43
CA TYR A 56 -0.84 19.32 -18.69
C TYR A 56 -0.17 20.23 -19.70
N LEU A 57 -0.99 20.97 -20.45
CA LEU A 57 -0.54 22.07 -21.30
C LEU A 57 -0.31 23.33 -20.45
N SER A 58 0.85 23.96 -20.64
CA SER A 58 1.12 25.33 -20.18
C SER A 58 1.35 26.23 -21.40
N PRO A 59 0.58 27.32 -21.57
CA PRO A 59 -0.55 27.76 -20.75
C PRO A 59 -1.78 26.83 -20.85
N GLU A 60 -2.78 27.01 -19.98
CA GLU A 60 -4.04 26.24 -20.00
C GLU A 60 -4.85 26.53 -21.26
N ILE A 61 -4.64 25.74 -22.31
CA ILE A 61 -5.34 25.83 -23.60
C ILE A 61 -6.08 24.53 -23.94
N SER A 62 -7.04 24.60 -24.86
CA SER A 62 -7.84 23.45 -25.24
C SER A 62 -7.04 22.45 -26.10
N ALA A 63 -6.97 21.20 -25.64
CA ALA A 63 -6.37 20.07 -26.34
C ALA A 63 -7.37 19.27 -27.22
N VAL A 64 -8.64 19.71 -27.32
CA VAL A 64 -9.72 18.95 -27.98
C VAL A 64 -9.45 18.69 -29.47
N ASP A 65 -8.82 19.64 -30.16
CA ASP A 65 -8.51 19.54 -31.59
C ASP A 65 -7.04 19.17 -31.85
N MET A 66 -6.34 18.67 -30.82
CA MET A 66 -4.96 18.20 -30.90
C MET A 66 -4.90 16.67 -30.97
N GLU A 67 -3.82 16.13 -31.53
CA GLU A 67 -3.53 14.70 -31.47
C GLU A 67 -2.71 14.40 -30.20
N ILE A 68 -3.14 13.46 -29.37
CA ILE A 68 -2.46 13.09 -28.12
C ILE A 68 -2.07 11.62 -28.21
N ILE A 69 -0.78 11.36 -28.05
CA ILE A 69 -0.21 10.02 -28.09
C ILE A 69 0.41 9.74 -26.73
N TRP A 70 -0.08 8.71 -26.06
CA TRP A 70 0.66 8.08 -24.97
C TRP A 70 1.30 6.80 -25.46
N SER A 71 2.58 6.65 -25.17
CA SER A 71 3.36 5.43 -25.45
C SER A 71 4.24 5.12 -24.25
N ASN A 72 4.68 3.88 -24.13
CA ASN A 72 5.82 3.53 -23.28
C ASN A 72 6.94 2.98 -24.16
N ASP A 73 8.03 2.52 -23.52
CA ASP A 73 9.19 1.94 -24.22
C ASP A 73 8.87 0.70 -25.09
N ARG A 74 7.68 0.10 -24.94
CA ARG A 74 7.28 -1.15 -25.61
C ARG A 74 6.21 -0.97 -26.69
N ALA A 75 5.22 -0.12 -26.45
CA ALA A 75 4.08 0.04 -27.33
C ALA A 75 3.36 1.38 -27.13
N ARG A 76 2.49 1.70 -28.09
CA ARG A 76 1.48 2.74 -27.92
C ARG A 76 0.51 2.31 -26.82
N VAL A 77 0.23 3.22 -25.87
CA VAL A 77 -0.71 3.02 -24.76
C VAL A 77 -2.11 3.44 -25.18
N CYS A 78 -2.24 4.66 -25.70
CA CYS A 78 -3.47 5.12 -26.34
C CYS A 78 -3.17 6.25 -27.33
N LEU A 79 -4.13 6.49 -28.24
CA LEU A 79 -4.14 7.59 -29.20
C LEU A 79 -5.46 8.33 -29.04
N TYR A 80 -5.42 9.64 -28.90
CA TYR A 80 -6.57 10.50 -29.12
C TYR A 80 -6.40 11.22 -30.44
N LYS A 81 -7.35 10.99 -31.35
CA LYS A 81 -7.40 11.61 -32.67
C LYS A 81 -8.84 11.67 -33.13
N ASP A 82 -9.21 12.73 -33.84
CA ASP A 82 -10.57 12.92 -34.36
C ASP A 82 -11.66 12.73 -33.28
N ARG A 83 -11.35 13.21 -32.06
CA ARG A 83 -12.21 13.17 -30.87
C ARG A 83 -12.53 11.76 -30.36
N GLN A 84 -11.78 10.76 -30.79
CA GLN A 84 -11.90 9.37 -30.32
C GLN A 84 -10.61 8.93 -29.63
N VAL A 85 -10.75 8.08 -28.62
CA VAL A 85 -9.62 7.41 -27.96
C VAL A 85 -9.53 5.98 -28.49
N THR A 86 -8.39 5.62 -29.05
CA THR A 86 -8.06 4.25 -29.46
C THR A 86 -6.96 3.71 -28.57
N GLU A 87 -7.25 2.64 -27.84
CA GLU A 87 -6.27 1.97 -26.98
C GLU A 87 -5.19 1.25 -27.80
N GLY A 88 -4.04 1.02 -27.18
CA GLY A 88 -3.01 0.13 -27.70
C GLY A 88 -3.31 -1.32 -27.34
N GLY A 89 -2.84 -2.26 -28.16
CA GLY A 89 -3.14 -3.69 -27.98
C GLY A 89 -2.77 -4.25 -26.60
N LEU A 90 -1.63 -3.84 -26.04
CA LEU A 90 -1.16 -4.29 -24.71
C LEU A 90 -1.89 -3.60 -23.54
N PHE A 91 -2.67 -2.56 -23.81
CA PHE A 91 -3.32 -1.71 -22.81
C PHE A 91 -4.84 -1.68 -22.96
N LYS A 92 -5.39 -2.62 -23.73
CA LYS A 92 -6.82 -2.72 -24.01
C LYS A 92 -7.63 -2.85 -22.71
N ASP A 93 -8.77 -2.15 -22.66
CA ASP A 93 -9.70 -2.05 -21.54
C ASP A 93 -9.11 -1.40 -20.27
N ARG A 94 -7.92 -0.79 -20.39
CA ARG A 94 -7.17 -0.25 -19.25
C ARG A 94 -6.74 1.19 -19.45
N ALA A 95 -6.45 1.63 -20.67
CA ALA A 95 -5.93 2.97 -20.92
C ALA A 95 -7.04 3.94 -21.32
N SER A 96 -7.09 5.11 -20.68
CA SER A 96 -8.06 6.16 -21.01
C SER A 96 -7.52 7.56 -20.76
N LEU A 97 -8.12 8.55 -21.43
CA LEU A 97 -7.89 9.97 -21.17
C LEU A 97 -9.10 10.60 -20.49
N PHE A 98 -8.89 11.71 -19.80
CA PHE A 98 -9.97 12.55 -19.26
C PHE A 98 -10.51 13.47 -20.35
N THR A 99 -11.23 12.91 -21.34
CA THR A 99 -11.70 13.66 -22.53
C THR A 99 -12.51 14.91 -22.19
N HIS A 100 -13.28 14.90 -21.10
CA HIS A 100 -14.03 16.05 -20.60
C HIS A 100 -13.13 17.19 -20.04
N LYS A 101 -11.87 16.91 -19.70
CA LYS A 101 -10.89 17.89 -19.19
C LYS A 101 -9.92 18.41 -20.25
N LEU A 102 -9.99 17.92 -21.49
CA LEU A 102 -9.14 18.38 -22.59
C LEU A 102 -9.30 19.87 -22.89
N ARG A 103 -10.50 20.44 -22.67
CA ARG A 103 -10.77 21.88 -22.83
C ARG A 103 -9.92 22.75 -21.90
N LYS A 104 -9.42 22.17 -20.81
CA LYS A 104 -8.57 22.79 -19.78
C LYS A 104 -7.12 22.29 -19.86
N GLY A 105 -6.68 21.81 -21.03
CA GLY A 105 -5.30 21.36 -21.24
C GLY A 105 -4.87 20.13 -20.44
N ASN A 106 -5.78 19.40 -19.79
CA ASN A 106 -5.44 18.16 -19.08
C ASN A 106 -5.36 17.01 -20.07
N VAL A 107 -4.13 16.56 -20.34
CA VAL A 107 -3.81 15.45 -21.26
C VAL A 107 -3.31 14.21 -20.49
N SER A 108 -3.63 14.14 -19.20
CA SER A 108 -3.22 13.07 -18.29
C SER A 108 -3.75 11.70 -18.73
N LEU A 109 -2.93 10.68 -18.54
CA LEU A 109 -3.30 9.28 -18.78
C LEU A 109 -3.85 8.67 -17.51
N ARG A 110 -4.97 7.94 -17.62
CA ARG A 110 -5.45 7.01 -16.60
C ARG A 110 -5.24 5.58 -17.08
N LEU A 111 -4.55 4.79 -16.26
CA LEU A 111 -4.27 3.38 -16.51
C LEU A 111 -4.87 2.53 -15.39
N LYS A 112 -5.90 1.74 -15.72
CA LYS A 112 -6.58 0.89 -14.75
C LYS A 112 -5.78 -0.32 -14.34
N ASN A 113 -6.01 -0.80 -13.13
CA ASN A 113 -5.44 -2.04 -12.60
C ASN A 113 -3.92 -2.07 -12.82
N PHE A 114 -3.20 -1.14 -12.19
CA PHE A 114 -1.76 -0.95 -12.35
C PHE A 114 -0.98 -2.20 -11.94
N ARG A 115 -0.02 -2.62 -12.76
CA ARG A 115 0.74 -3.87 -12.64
C ARG A 115 2.23 -3.59 -12.63
N PRO A 116 3.06 -4.51 -12.11
CA PRO A 116 4.51 -4.39 -12.23
C PRO A 116 5.00 -4.30 -13.69
N SER A 117 4.29 -4.96 -14.61
CA SER A 117 4.60 -4.86 -16.04
C SER A 117 4.38 -3.46 -16.60
N ASP A 118 3.64 -2.58 -15.94
CA ASP A 118 3.36 -1.23 -16.42
C ASP A 118 4.44 -0.23 -15.98
N ILE A 119 5.40 -0.64 -15.15
CA ILE A 119 6.55 0.19 -14.79
C ILE A 119 7.37 0.52 -16.04
N GLY A 120 7.86 1.74 -16.11
CA GLY A 120 8.77 2.17 -17.16
C GLY A 120 8.60 3.64 -17.51
N ASN A 121 9.22 4.03 -18.61
CA ASN A 121 9.04 5.38 -19.12
C ASN A 121 7.74 5.44 -19.91
N TYR A 122 6.92 6.43 -19.59
CA TYR A 122 5.79 6.81 -20.41
C TYR A 122 6.12 8.11 -21.12
N HIS A 123 5.70 8.22 -22.36
CA HIS A 123 5.90 9.39 -23.19
C HIS A 123 4.54 9.94 -23.59
N CYS A 124 4.26 11.15 -23.14
CA CYS A 124 3.14 11.94 -23.64
C CYS A 124 3.66 12.78 -24.79
N GLN A 125 3.01 12.70 -25.94
CA GLN A 125 3.29 13.52 -27.09
C GLN A 125 2.00 14.19 -27.54
N VAL A 126 2.02 15.51 -27.65
CA VAL A 126 0.88 16.31 -28.12
C VAL A 126 1.27 17.03 -29.40
N ILE A 127 0.46 16.85 -30.43
CA ILE A 127 0.68 17.41 -31.76
C ILE A 127 -0.47 18.37 -32.08
N SER A 128 -0.12 19.63 -32.30
CA SER A 128 -0.94 20.65 -32.94
C SER A 128 -0.37 20.92 -34.33
N LYS A 129 -1.16 21.49 -35.25
CA LYS A 129 -0.85 21.66 -36.69
C LYS A 129 0.65 21.86 -37.02
N ASP A 130 1.30 22.80 -36.33
CA ASP A 130 2.69 23.19 -36.58
C ASP A 130 3.66 22.87 -35.42
N ARG A 131 3.18 22.22 -34.35
CA ARG A 131 3.96 22.01 -33.12
C ARG A 131 3.79 20.62 -32.54
N ARG A 132 4.90 20.07 -32.08
CA ARG A 132 4.96 18.79 -31.38
C ARG A 132 5.71 18.99 -30.07
N GLU A 133 5.03 18.72 -28.97
CA GLU A 133 5.66 18.64 -27.66
C GLU A 133 5.70 17.19 -27.21
N LYS A 134 6.77 16.83 -26.49
CA LYS A 134 6.92 15.50 -25.90
C LYS A 134 7.53 15.63 -24.52
N ILE A 135 6.93 14.98 -23.54
CA ILE A 135 7.48 14.84 -22.19
C ILE A 135 7.56 13.36 -21.84
N THR A 136 8.63 12.98 -21.15
CA THR A 136 8.78 11.63 -20.60
C THR A 136 8.51 11.68 -19.11
N VAL A 137 7.54 10.88 -18.67
CA VAL A 137 7.20 10.67 -17.27
C VAL A 137 7.67 9.28 -16.90
N ARG A 138 8.62 9.19 -15.97
CA ARG A 138 9.17 7.89 -15.57
C ARG A 138 8.34 7.33 -14.42
N VAL A 139 7.54 6.32 -14.73
CA VAL A 139 6.84 5.52 -13.74
C VAL A 139 7.83 4.50 -13.22
N ARG A 140 8.24 4.65 -11.97
CA ARG A 140 9.04 3.64 -11.26
C ARG A 140 8.19 3.06 -10.15
N ILE A 141 8.41 1.78 -9.87
CA ILE A 141 8.34 1.33 -8.49
C ILE A 141 9.72 1.66 -7.91
N ASN A 142 9.78 2.21 -6.70
CA ASN A 142 11.07 2.36 -6.03
C ASN A 142 11.72 0.97 -5.93
N PRO A 143 12.94 0.78 -6.44
CA PRO A 143 13.50 -0.54 -6.62
C PRO A 143 13.89 -1.13 -5.27
N GLY A 144 13.05 -2.02 -4.76
CA GLY A 144 13.48 -3.03 -3.81
C GLY A 144 12.74 -4.37 -3.94
N VAL A 145 11.94 -4.57 -4.99
CA VAL A 145 11.45 -5.91 -5.35
C VAL A 145 12.27 -6.43 -6.52
N GLN A 146 13.35 -7.18 -6.23
CA GLN A 146 13.76 -8.24 -7.14
C GLN A 146 13.29 -9.56 -6.55
N SER A 147 12.36 -10.19 -7.28
CA SER A 147 11.89 -11.54 -7.07
C SER A 147 13.02 -12.51 -7.44
N THR A 148 13.80 -12.99 -6.48
CA THR A 148 14.64 -14.17 -6.69
C THR A 148 13.84 -15.41 -6.35
N SER A 149 13.23 -15.99 -7.39
CA SER A 149 12.81 -17.38 -7.37
C SER A 149 14.05 -18.27 -7.28
N GLN A 150 14.36 -18.76 -6.08
CA GLN A 150 15.21 -19.94 -5.95
C GLN A 150 14.52 -20.92 -5.00
N SER A 151 14.03 -22.01 -5.60
CA SER A 151 13.59 -23.20 -4.89
C SER A 151 14.72 -23.70 -3.97
N PRO A 152 14.42 -24.14 -2.74
CA PRO A 152 15.43 -24.76 -1.90
C PRO A 152 15.92 -26.07 -2.53
N ILE A 153 17.24 -26.16 -2.69
CA ILE A 153 17.96 -27.40 -2.98
C ILE A 153 17.83 -28.28 -1.74
N PHE A 154 17.24 -29.47 -1.91
CA PHE A 154 17.24 -30.52 -0.90
C PHE A 154 18.68 -30.98 -0.63
N ALA A 155 19.08 -30.97 0.64
CA ALA A 155 20.18 -31.78 1.14
C ALA A 155 19.61 -32.90 2.00
N GLU A 156 19.67 -34.12 1.47
CA GLU A 156 19.51 -35.36 2.23
C GLU A 156 20.62 -35.48 3.28
N GLY A 157 20.25 -35.96 4.47
CA GLY A 157 21.18 -36.34 5.54
C GLY A 157 20.47 -37.24 6.55
N ASN A 158 20.82 -38.52 6.49
CA ASN A 158 20.20 -39.68 7.11
C ASN A 158 20.28 -39.77 8.65
N GLU A 159 19.40 -40.61 9.19
CA GLU A 159 19.21 -41.16 10.55
C GLU A 159 20.49 -41.48 11.36
N ASP A 160 20.49 -41.42 12.71
CA ASP A 160 20.10 -42.56 13.58
C ASP A 160 20.19 -42.31 15.12
N LYS A 161 19.41 -43.14 15.84
CA LYS A 161 19.07 -43.29 17.28
C LYS A 161 20.11 -43.00 18.38
N ARG A 162 19.65 -42.51 19.56
CA ARG A 162 19.53 -43.32 20.81
C ARG A 162 18.91 -42.60 22.02
N ILE A 163 17.96 -43.31 22.63
CA ILE A 163 17.34 -43.16 23.95
C ILE A 163 18.37 -43.17 25.09
N ARG A 164 18.22 -42.30 26.12
CA ARG A 164 18.46 -42.60 27.55
C ARG A 164 17.69 -41.63 28.48
N GLU A 165 16.72 -42.14 29.23
CA GLU A 165 16.41 -41.64 30.58
C GLU A 165 17.51 -42.06 31.56
N PRO A 166 17.67 -41.34 32.68
CA PRO A 166 17.48 -42.01 33.97
C PRO A 166 16.74 -41.19 35.04
N THR A 167 16.25 -41.95 36.00
CA THR A 167 15.31 -41.65 37.07
C THR A 167 15.95 -41.17 38.39
N ASN A 168 15.16 -40.43 39.19
CA ASN A 168 15.04 -40.45 40.67
C ASN A 168 16.27 -40.21 41.59
N LYS A 169 16.25 -39.12 42.40
CA LYS A 169 15.87 -39.08 43.85
C LYS A 169 16.36 -37.82 44.61
N LEU A 170 15.52 -37.42 45.58
CA LEU A 170 15.68 -36.42 46.66
C LEU A 170 17.07 -36.36 47.35
N SER A 171 17.50 -35.17 47.80
CA SER A 171 17.31 -34.70 49.21
C SER A 171 18.15 -33.45 49.60
N ARG A 172 17.47 -32.48 50.25
CA ARG A 172 17.89 -31.55 51.34
C ARG A 172 19.05 -30.55 51.11
N ARG A 173 18.77 -29.23 51.13
CA ARG A 173 18.54 -28.32 52.29
C ARG A 173 19.85 -27.87 52.97
N THR A 174 20.23 -26.61 52.78
CA THR A 174 20.60 -25.73 53.90
C THR A 174 20.04 -24.33 53.65
N SER A 175 19.49 -23.80 54.73
CA SER A 175 18.89 -22.48 54.91
C SER A 175 19.87 -21.58 55.63
N TYR A 176 19.88 -20.29 55.32
CA TYR A 176 20.05 -19.25 56.33
C TYR A 176 18.97 -18.19 56.14
N HIS A 177 18.19 -18.02 57.20
CA HIS A 177 17.18 -16.98 57.37
C HIS A 177 17.80 -15.60 57.42
N SER A 178 17.07 -14.61 56.92
CA SER A 178 16.85 -13.36 57.64
C SER A 178 15.44 -12.88 57.28
N ASP A 179 14.52 -13.10 58.23
CA ASP A 179 13.21 -12.47 58.30
C ASP A 179 13.36 -10.96 58.42
N SER A 180 12.64 -10.21 57.59
CA SER A 180 11.69 -9.16 58.02
C SER A 180 11.36 -8.28 56.81
N ASP A 181 10.21 -8.50 56.21
CA ASP A 181 9.23 -7.46 55.85
C ASP A 181 8.01 -8.10 55.16
N GLU A 182 7.19 -8.72 56.00
CA GLU A 182 5.78 -8.97 55.69
C GLU A 182 5.05 -7.62 55.77
N LYS A 183 4.67 -7.07 54.61
CA LYS A 183 3.34 -6.47 54.33
C LYS A 183 3.38 -5.66 53.03
N GLN A 184 2.99 -6.31 51.95
CA GLN A 184 1.75 -6.05 51.20
C GLN A 184 1.91 -6.72 49.85
N HIS A 185 1.26 -7.87 49.67
CA HIS A 185 0.80 -8.29 48.35
C HIS A 185 -0.16 -7.21 47.84
N GLY A 186 0.40 -6.21 47.16
CA GLY A 186 -0.37 -5.37 46.26
C GLY A 186 -0.90 -6.29 45.16
N ASN A 187 -2.16 -6.69 45.29
CA ASN A 187 -2.95 -7.17 44.17
C ASN A 187 -2.89 -6.09 43.08
N TYR A 188 -1.95 -6.20 42.15
CA TYR A 188 -1.99 -5.50 40.88
C TYR A 188 -3.07 -6.18 40.03
N SER A 189 -4.33 -6.08 40.47
CA SER A 189 -5.46 -6.11 39.55
C SER A 189 -5.38 -4.79 38.78
N LYS A 190 -4.45 -4.74 37.81
CA LYS A 190 -4.36 -3.64 36.86
C LYS A 190 -5.67 -3.70 36.09
N SER A 191 -6.62 -2.85 36.47
CA SER A 191 -7.94 -2.81 35.87
C SER A 191 -7.78 -2.64 34.36
N VAL A 192 -8.15 -3.67 33.59
CA VAL A 192 -8.18 -3.59 32.13
C VAL A 192 -9.25 -2.56 31.78
N SER A 193 -8.80 -1.39 31.34
CA SER A 193 -9.66 -0.32 30.84
C SER A 193 -9.95 -0.61 29.38
N ASP A 194 -11.24 -0.71 29.03
CA ASP A 194 -11.69 -0.90 27.64
C ASP A 194 -11.85 0.44 26.90
N ASN A 195 -11.59 1.56 27.60
CA ASN A 195 -11.60 2.90 27.05
C ASN A 195 -10.22 3.28 26.50
N PHE A 196 -9.91 2.77 25.31
CA PHE A 196 -8.71 3.14 24.55
C PHE A 196 -9.01 3.23 23.06
N GLN A 197 -8.14 3.91 22.34
CA GLN A 197 -8.03 3.90 20.88
C GLN A 197 -6.64 3.43 20.48
N LEU A 198 -6.51 2.98 19.24
CA LEU A 198 -5.21 2.67 18.65
C LEU A 198 -4.71 3.89 17.90
N VAL A 199 -3.43 4.21 18.04
CA VAL A 199 -2.79 5.35 17.38
C VAL A 199 -1.41 4.98 16.86
N ILE A 200 -0.96 5.69 15.84
CA ILE A 200 0.42 5.68 15.38
C ILE A 200 1.13 6.91 15.96
N PRO A 201 2.17 6.75 16.80
CA PRO A 201 2.95 7.89 17.28
C PRO A 201 3.57 8.67 16.12
N GLN A 202 3.55 10.00 16.19
CA GLN A 202 4.12 10.88 15.16
C GLN A 202 5.60 10.59 14.87
N THR A 203 6.36 10.14 15.86
CA THR A 203 7.77 9.76 15.72
C THR A 203 8.01 8.57 14.80
N ALA A 204 6.97 7.82 14.45
CA ALA A 204 7.08 6.60 13.65
C ALA A 204 6.73 6.82 12.16
N GLN A 205 6.46 8.07 11.75
CA GLN A 205 6.04 8.40 10.38
C GLN A 205 7.11 8.18 9.33
N GLU A 206 8.38 8.23 9.71
CA GLU A 206 9.49 7.96 8.81
C GLU A 206 10.50 7.01 9.44
N ALA A 207 10.90 5.96 8.72
CA ALA A 207 11.93 5.02 9.16
C ALA A 207 12.94 4.78 8.05
N GLN A 208 14.22 5.06 8.29
CA GLN A 208 15.29 4.68 7.38
C GLN A 208 15.84 3.31 7.78
N ILE A 209 15.74 2.33 6.87
CA ILE A 209 16.07 0.93 7.14
C ILE A 209 16.87 0.34 5.99
N SER A 210 17.53 -0.79 6.19
CA SER A 210 18.15 -1.57 5.11
C SER A 210 17.32 -2.82 4.84
N LEU A 211 17.29 -3.31 3.59
CA LEU A 211 16.67 -4.60 3.32
C LEU A 211 17.37 -5.70 4.14
N GLY A 212 16.56 -6.60 4.70
CA GLY A 212 17.00 -7.63 5.63
C GLY A 212 17.13 -7.17 7.09
N SER A 213 16.93 -5.88 7.40
CA SER A 213 16.88 -5.40 8.79
C SER A 213 15.52 -5.64 9.44
N GLU A 214 15.44 -5.46 10.76
CA GLU A 214 14.18 -5.39 11.48
C GLU A 214 13.49 -4.05 11.23
N ILE A 215 12.16 -4.07 11.21
CA ILE A 215 11.31 -2.88 11.27
C ILE A 215 10.32 -3.01 12.43
N ILE A 216 9.84 -1.86 12.90
CA ILE A 216 8.73 -1.80 13.85
C ILE A 216 7.56 -1.14 13.13
N VAL A 217 6.45 -1.87 12.99
CA VAL A 217 5.17 -1.31 12.53
C VAL A 217 4.44 -0.76 13.77
N PRO A 218 4.37 0.57 13.92
CA PRO A 218 3.97 1.22 15.16
C PRO A 218 2.47 1.08 15.42
N CYS A 219 2.11 0.75 16.67
CA CYS A 219 0.72 0.83 17.14
C CYS A 219 0.72 0.93 18.67
N HIS A 220 0.03 1.93 19.21
CA HIS A 220 -0.03 2.20 20.64
C HIS A 220 -1.47 2.39 21.09
N LEU A 221 -1.76 1.98 22.33
CA LEU A 221 -3.01 2.33 22.99
C LEU A 221 -2.92 3.76 23.53
N ALA A 222 -3.94 4.57 23.23
CA ALA A 222 -4.14 5.89 23.80
C ALA A 222 -5.48 5.91 24.58
N PRO A 223 -5.50 6.27 25.88
CA PRO A 223 -4.34 6.51 26.74
C PRO A 223 -3.49 5.25 26.96
N GLU A 224 -2.30 5.43 27.55
CA GLU A 224 -1.37 4.32 27.85
C GLU A 224 -2.00 3.36 28.86
N VAL A 225 -2.47 2.20 28.39
CA VAL A 225 -3.08 1.16 29.22
C VAL A 225 -2.42 -0.19 28.98
N CYS A 226 -2.48 -1.06 29.99
CA CYS A 226 -1.81 -2.36 29.95
C CYS A 226 -2.47 -3.31 28.94
N ALA A 227 -1.71 -3.77 27.94
CA ALA A 227 -2.15 -4.70 26.93
C ALA A 227 -1.79 -6.18 27.23
N ILE A 228 -1.15 -6.48 28.38
CA ILE A 228 -0.68 -7.85 28.70
C ILE A 228 -1.83 -8.88 28.69
N ALA A 229 -3.01 -8.48 29.18
CA ALA A 229 -4.19 -9.36 29.25
C ALA A 229 -5.08 -9.29 27.99
N MET A 230 -4.70 -8.51 26.98
CA MET A 230 -5.44 -8.35 25.74
C MET A 230 -4.98 -9.38 24.70
N GLN A 231 -5.85 -9.68 23.73
CA GLN A 231 -5.44 -10.39 22.52
C GLN A 231 -5.09 -9.37 21.44
N ILE A 232 -3.93 -9.56 20.79
CA ILE A 232 -3.46 -8.68 19.71
C ILE A 232 -3.27 -9.54 18.47
N LYS A 233 -3.86 -9.14 17.35
CA LYS A 233 -3.65 -9.79 16.05
C LYS A 233 -3.13 -8.77 15.06
N TRP A 234 -2.08 -9.14 14.33
CA TRP A 234 -1.58 -8.38 13.21
C TRP A 234 -1.78 -9.18 11.93
N PHE A 235 -2.22 -8.49 10.89
CA PHE A 235 -2.39 -9.02 9.55
C PHE A 235 -1.68 -8.10 8.56
N LYS A 236 -1.14 -8.66 7.47
CA LYS A 236 -0.75 -7.91 6.28
C LYS A 236 -1.72 -8.30 5.19
N GLU A 237 -2.49 -7.34 4.67
CA GLU A 237 -3.62 -7.66 3.80
C GLU A 237 -4.55 -8.65 4.52
N THR A 238 -4.71 -9.87 3.99
CA THR A 238 -5.52 -10.92 4.63
C THR A 238 -4.66 -11.99 5.33
N ASP A 239 -3.34 -11.88 5.31
CA ASP A 239 -2.45 -12.89 5.87
C ASP A 239 -2.11 -12.58 7.32
N CYS A 240 -2.26 -13.56 8.21
CA CYS A 240 -1.89 -13.44 9.61
C CYS A 240 -0.38 -13.27 9.73
N VAL A 241 0.05 -12.22 10.42
CA VAL A 241 1.45 -11.91 10.69
C VAL A 241 1.87 -12.46 12.04
N CYS A 242 1.14 -12.12 13.10
CA CYS A 242 1.30 -12.74 14.42
C CYS A 242 0.06 -12.52 15.29
N ILE A 243 -0.08 -13.37 16.32
CA ILE A 243 -1.14 -13.29 17.32
C ILE A 243 -0.47 -13.34 18.70
N TYR A 244 -0.71 -12.33 19.54
CA TYR A 244 -0.42 -12.41 20.96
C TYR A 244 -1.69 -12.79 21.72
N LYS A 245 -1.60 -13.87 22.50
CA LYS A 245 -2.70 -14.39 23.31
C LYS A 245 -2.12 -15.20 24.47
N ASN A 246 -2.68 -15.02 25.67
CA ASN A 246 -2.27 -15.76 26.87
C ASN A 246 -0.76 -15.69 27.18
N GLY A 247 -0.13 -14.53 26.94
CA GLY A 247 1.31 -14.34 27.20
C GLY A 247 2.25 -14.92 26.13
N CYS A 248 1.71 -15.54 25.08
CA CYS A 248 2.48 -16.15 24.00
C CYS A 248 2.26 -15.40 22.68
N VAL A 249 3.33 -15.28 21.88
CA VAL A 249 3.25 -14.83 20.49
C VAL A 249 3.23 -16.07 19.59
N ILE A 250 2.21 -16.16 18.74
CA ILE A 250 2.04 -17.18 17.71
C ILE A 250 2.33 -16.49 16.38
N GLU A 251 3.34 -16.97 15.66
CA GLU A 251 3.69 -16.43 14.35
C GLU A 251 2.71 -16.90 13.29
N GLY A 252 2.44 -16.01 12.34
CA GLY A 252 1.76 -16.35 11.10
C GLY A 252 2.60 -17.29 10.24
N ARG A 253 1.95 -18.13 9.45
CA ARG A 253 2.65 -19.17 8.67
C ARG A 253 3.66 -18.60 7.67
N SER A 254 3.35 -17.48 7.04
CA SER A 254 4.24 -16.80 6.09
C SER A 254 5.32 -15.93 6.77
N TYR A 255 5.22 -15.77 8.09
CA TYR A 255 6.06 -14.88 8.91
C TYR A 255 6.83 -15.61 10.02
N LYS A 256 7.00 -16.94 9.85
CA LYS A 256 7.80 -17.76 10.77
C LYS A 256 9.21 -17.20 10.93
N ASP A 257 9.67 -17.17 12.17
CA ASP A 257 10.96 -16.65 12.61
C ASP A 257 11.20 -15.16 12.30
N ARG A 258 10.12 -14.43 11.97
CA ARG A 258 10.21 -13.03 11.50
C ARG A 258 9.31 -12.08 12.26
N ALA A 259 8.10 -12.49 12.66
CA ALA A 259 7.13 -11.61 13.29
C ALA A 259 7.06 -11.80 14.80
N SER A 260 7.14 -10.71 15.57
CA SER A 260 7.02 -10.76 17.02
C SER A 260 6.40 -9.50 17.61
N LEU A 261 6.11 -9.54 18.91
CA LEU A 261 5.68 -8.39 19.72
C LEU A 261 6.63 -8.28 20.91
N ALA A 262 7.10 -7.07 21.21
CA ALA A 262 7.93 -6.83 22.38
C ALA A 262 7.09 -6.90 23.66
N THR A 263 6.97 -8.10 24.24
CA THR A 263 6.04 -8.39 25.36
C THR A 263 6.25 -7.51 26.59
N HIS A 264 7.50 -7.11 26.85
CA HIS A 264 7.86 -6.25 27.98
C HIS A 264 7.38 -4.79 27.86
N VAL A 265 6.96 -4.32 26.67
CA VAL A 265 6.41 -2.96 26.49
C VAL A 265 4.88 -2.94 26.39
N LEU A 266 4.23 -4.12 26.39
CA LEU A 266 2.76 -4.24 26.42
C LEU A 266 2.16 -3.64 27.71
N GLU A 267 2.89 -3.66 28.83
CA GLU A 267 2.48 -3.01 30.09
C GLU A 267 2.23 -1.51 29.95
N ARG A 268 2.87 -0.90 28.94
CA ARG A 268 2.82 0.51 28.54
C ARG A 268 2.02 0.70 27.26
N GLY A 269 1.14 -0.25 26.92
CA GLY A 269 0.24 -0.13 25.77
C GLY A 269 0.92 -0.06 24.40
N ASN A 270 2.21 -0.38 24.28
CA ASN A 270 2.87 -0.46 22.99
C ASN A 270 2.64 -1.86 22.40
N VAL A 271 1.80 -1.94 21.37
CA VAL A 271 1.40 -3.18 20.68
C VAL A 271 1.99 -3.26 19.27
N SER A 272 3.09 -2.55 19.05
CA SER A 272 3.77 -2.46 17.76
C SER A 272 4.32 -3.82 17.32
N LEU A 273 4.14 -4.14 16.05
CA LEU A 273 4.68 -5.36 15.44
C LEU A 273 6.17 -5.18 15.16
N ASN A 274 6.98 -6.13 15.62
CA ASN A 274 8.38 -6.27 15.23
C ASN A 274 8.47 -7.25 14.06
N LEU A 275 9.07 -6.83 12.95
CA LEU A 275 9.22 -7.66 11.76
C LEU A 275 10.69 -7.70 11.31
N SER A 276 11.31 -8.87 11.49
CA SER A 276 12.69 -9.15 11.09
C SER A 276 12.81 -9.52 9.62
N ASN A 277 14.02 -9.37 9.09
CA ASN A 277 14.36 -9.66 7.69
C ASN A 277 13.37 -8.97 6.72
N PHE A 278 13.20 -7.67 6.89
CA PHE A 278 12.26 -6.89 6.10
C PHE A 278 12.65 -6.86 4.62
N SER A 279 11.67 -7.09 3.76
CA SER A 279 11.79 -7.13 2.31
C SER A 279 10.71 -6.27 1.68
N VAL A 280 10.81 -5.97 0.38
CA VAL A 280 9.79 -5.13 -0.24
C VAL A 280 8.44 -5.84 -0.43
N SER A 281 8.38 -7.18 -0.37
CA SER A 281 7.09 -7.87 -0.29
C SER A 281 6.34 -7.63 1.03
N ASP A 282 7.05 -7.16 2.06
CA ASP A 282 6.46 -6.78 3.33
C ASP A 282 5.86 -5.36 3.27
N VAL A 283 6.13 -4.56 2.24
CA VAL A 283 5.41 -3.29 2.02
C VAL A 283 3.92 -3.58 1.76
N GLY A 284 3.04 -2.86 2.45
CA GLY A 284 1.60 -3.07 2.34
C GLY A 284 0.81 -2.52 3.52
N ASP A 285 -0.45 -2.93 3.60
CA ASP A 285 -1.39 -2.52 4.65
C ASP A 285 -1.34 -3.53 5.79
N TYR A 286 -0.95 -3.06 6.97
CA TYR A 286 -0.93 -3.86 8.18
C TYR A 286 -2.15 -3.54 9.03
N TYR A 287 -3.00 -4.52 9.24
CA TYR A 287 -4.19 -4.40 10.06
C TYR A 287 -3.91 -4.92 11.46
N CYS A 288 -4.00 -4.04 12.46
CA CYS A 288 -3.89 -4.38 13.87
C CYS A 288 -5.28 -4.47 14.48
N GLN A 289 -5.55 -5.56 15.19
CA GLN A 289 -6.77 -5.77 15.96
C GLN A 289 -6.39 -6.05 17.42
N VAL A 290 -6.87 -5.22 18.35
CA VAL A 290 -6.69 -5.40 19.79
C VAL A 290 -8.04 -5.69 20.42
N ILE A 291 -8.14 -6.84 21.08
CA ILE A 291 -9.36 -7.34 21.70
C ILE A 291 -9.17 -7.35 23.21
N SER A 292 -10.02 -6.59 23.90
CA SER A 292 -10.10 -6.52 25.35
C SER A 292 -11.51 -6.87 25.79
N ARG A 293 -11.69 -8.03 26.43
CA ARG A 293 -13.01 -8.59 26.77
C ARG A 293 -13.90 -8.64 25.52
N ASP A 294 -14.97 -7.84 25.48
CA ASP A 294 -15.94 -7.77 24.38
C ASP A 294 -15.68 -6.57 23.44
N THR A 295 -14.63 -5.79 23.71
CA THR A 295 -14.28 -4.61 22.91
C THR A 295 -13.14 -4.93 21.95
N THR A 296 -13.40 -4.73 20.67
CA THR A 296 -12.38 -4.81 19.61
C THR A 296 -12.08 -3.40 19.09
N LYS A 297 -10.79 -3.04 19.07
CA LYS A 297 -10.28 -1.82 18.43
C LYS A 297 -9.35 -2.22 17.29
N GLN A 298 -9.36 -1.44 16.24
CA GLN A 298 -8.62 -1.74 15.02
C GLN A 298 -8.02 -0.49 14.41
N ILE A 299 -6.88 -0.65 13.76
CA ILE A 299 -6.19 0.40 12.99
C ILE A 299 -5.49 -0.24 11.80
N THR A 300 -5.40 0.48 10.69
CA THR A 300 -4.60 0.06 9.54
C THR A 300 -3.38 0.94 9.44
N VAL A 301 -2.20 0.34 9.49
CA VAL A 301 -0.91 1.00 9.29
C VAL A 301 -0.44 0.74 7.86
N GLY A 302 -0.36 1.79 7.06
CA GLY A 302 0.26 1.75 5.76
C GLY A 302 1.77 1.78 5.89
N VAL A 303 2.44 0.69 5.51
CA VAL A 303 3.90 0.70 5.32
C VAL A 303 4.13 0.98 3.85
N ARG A 304 4.78 2.10 3.53
CA ARG A 304 5.07 2.57 2.16
C ARG A 304 6.54 2.90 2.01
N ILE A 305 7.10 2.72 0.81
CA ILE A 305 8.44 3.22 0.51
C ILE A 305 8.32 4.71 0.19
N LYS A 306 9.04 5.56 0.93
CA LYS A 306 9.19 6.97 0.60
C LYS A 306 9.91 7.10 -0.75
N PRO A 307 9.33 7.76 -1.75
CA PRO A 307 10.01 8.03 -2.99
C PRO A 307 11.16 9.01 -2.78
N GLU A 308 12.30 8.73 -3.41
CA GLU A 308 13.44 9.64 -3.42
C GLU A 308 13.47 10.40 -4.74
N VAL A 309 13.13 11.70 -4.70
CA VAL A 309 13.20 12.58 -5.88
C VAL A 309 14.59 13.21 -5.94
N GLN A 310 15.49 12.60 -6.71
CA GLN A 310 16.79 13.21 -7.03
C GLN A 310 16.79 13.84 -8.44
N PRO A 311 17.17 15.13 -8.61
CA PRO A 311 17.52 15.66 -9.91
C PRO A 311 18.78 14.94 -10.44
N VAL A 312 18.74 14.50 -11.70
CA VAL A 312 19.83 13.72 -12.32
C VAL A 312 21.03 14.64 -12.60
N SER A 313 21.84 14.85 -11.58
CA SER A 313 23.16 15.45 -11.68
C SER A 313 23.98 15.07 -10.45
N GLN A 314 24.24 13.77 -10.28
CA GLN A 314 25.50 13.20 -9.81
C GLN A 314 25.35 11.69 -9.58
N SER A 315 26.29 10.94 -10.13
CA SER A 315 26.53 9.54 -9.80
C SER A 315 27.18 9.45 -8.42
N SER A 316 26.74 8.53 -7.57
CA SER A 316 27.62 7.95 -6.55
C SER A 316 27.14 6.59 -6.07
N THR A 317 27.96 5.61 -6.41
CA THR A 317 28.51 4.57 -5.53
C THR A 317 27.56 3.70 -4.71
N SER A 318 27.59 2.40 -5.05
CA SER A 318 27.04 1.29 -4.29
C SER A 318 27.68 1.16 -2.90
N GLN A 319 27.01 1.70 -1.89
CA GLN A 319 27.16 1.27 -0.50
C GLN A 319 25.76 1.09 0.10
N GLY A 320 25.51 -0.09 0.67
CA GLY A 320 24.31 -0.51 1.43
C GLY A 320 22.99 0.21 1.10
N GLN A 321 22.13 -0.41 0.30
CA GLN A 321 20.81 0.15 -0.03
C GLN A 321 19.95 0.31 1.24
N SER A 322 19.90 1.54 1.78
CA SER A 322 18.91 1.95 2.77
C SER A 322 17.68 2.50 2.07
N ILE A 323 16.50 2.00 2.41
CA ILE A 323 15.20 2.52 1.97
C ILE A 323 14.61 3.36 3.09
N GLN A 324 13.94 4.45 2.72
CA GLN A 324 13.13 5.22 3.66
C GLN A 324 11.69 4.75 3.53
N LEU A 325 11.07 4.44 4.66
CA LEU A 325 9.67 4.06 4.75
C LEU A 325 8.86 5.20 5.33
N MET A 326 7.61 5.32 4.88
CA MET A 326 6.57 6.09 5.55
C MET A 326 5.59 5.12 6.20
N LEU A 327 5.30 5.33 7.48
CA LEU A 327 4.34 4.54 8.24
C LEU A 327 3.24 5.45 8.78
N PHE A 328 2.02 5.27 8.29
CA PHE A 328 0.92 6.17 8.62
C PHE A 328 -0.40 5.43 8.70
N GLU A 329 -1.38 6.07 9.33
CA GLU A 329 -2.70 5.48 9.49
C GLU A 329 -3.45 5.61 8.18
N ILE A 330 -4.08 4.51 7.75
CA ILE A 330 -4.90 4.48 6.55
C ILE A 330 -6.35 4.26 6.96
N ASP A 331 -7.23 5.10 6.45
CA ASP A 331 -8.68 4.95 6.52
C ASP A 331 -9.17 3.88 5.52
N LYS A 332 -8.67 2.65 5.67
CA LYS A 332 -9.07 1.50 4.86
C LYS A 332 -10.27 0.82 5.51
N ILE A 333 -11.33 0.67 4.71
CA ILE A 333 -12.49 -0.14 5.08
C ILE A 333 -12.24 -1.55 4.55
N TRP A 334 -11.96 -2.49 5.44
CA TRP A 334 -11.84 -3.91 5.11
C TRP A 334 -13.22 -4.51 4.88
N THR A 335 -13.37 -5.26 3.80
CA THR A 335 -14.60 -5.96 3.45
C THR A 335 -14.81 -7.18 4.33
N GLU A 336 -16.06 -7.64 4.44
CA GLU A 336 -16.40 -8.88 5.16
C GLU A 336 -15.63 -10.10 4.61
N GLU A 337 -15.45 -10.17 3.29
CA GLU A 337 -14.67 -11.23 2.66
C GLU A 337 -13.20 -11.20 3.10
N GLU A 338 -12.60 -10.01 3.16
CA GLU A 338 -11.22 -9.86 3.63
C GLU A 338 -11.08 -10.21 5.11
N THR A 339 -12.00 -9.77 5.97
CA THR A 339 -11.96 -10.09 7.41
C THR A 339 -12.17 -11.57 7.65
N ASN A 340 -13.03 -12.24 6.86
CA ASN A 340 -13.21 -13.69 6.95
C ASN A 340 -11.91 -14.43 6.58
N LYS A 341 -11.20 -13.98 5.53
CA LYS A 341 -9.88 -14.53 5.16
C LYS A 341 -8.82 -14.29 6.24
N MET A 342 -8.85 -13.14 6.92
CA MET A 342 -7.98 -12.87 8.07
C MET A 342 -8.25 -13.87 9.21
N ASP A 343 -9.51 -14.05 9.59
CA ASP A 343 -9.88 -14.98 10.65
C ASP A 343 -9.50 -16.43 10.30
N GLU A 344 -9.68 -16.84 9.04
CA GLU A 344 -9.16 -18.11 8.53
C GLU A 344 -7.64 -18.20 8.69
N SER A 345 -6.86 -17.21 8.21
CA SER A 345 -5.40 -17.24 8.31
C SER A 345 -4.90 -17.25 9.77
N ALA A 346 -5.59 -16.53 10.67
CA ALA A 346 -5.30 -16.54 12.10
C ALA A 346 -5.57 -17.92 12.73
N LEU A 347 -6.73 -18.50 12.45
CA LEU A 347 -7.11 -19.81 12.98
C LEU A 347 -6.15 -20.91 12.50
N MET A 348 -5.75 -20.86 11.23
CA MET A 348 -4.74 -21.77 10.69
C MET A 348 -3.41 -21.67 11.44
N SER A 349 -3.01 -20.46 11.85
CA SER A 349 -1.77 -20.21 12.58
C SER A 349 -1.86 -20.68 14.03
N GLU A 350 -2.97 -20.40 14.73
CA GLU A 350 -3.24 -20.92 16.08
C GLU A 350 -3.25 -22.47 16.12
N MET A 351 -3.85 -23.09 15.11
CA MET A 351 -3.97 -24.55 15.01
C MET A 351 -2.74 -25.22 14.38
N LYS A 352 -1.74 -24.44 13.93
CA LYS A 352 -0.49 -24.91 13.31
C LYS A 352 -0.71 -25.84 12.11
N VAL A 353 -1.67 -25.51 11.26
CA VAL A 353 -2.05 -26.26 10.05
C VAL A 353 -1.63 -25.54 8.79
N ASN A 354 -1.32 -26.27 7.72
CA ASN A 354 -0.74 -25.67 6.52
C ASN A 354 -1.77 -25.46 5.39
N ASN A 355 -2.91 -26.17 5.40
CA ASN A 355 -3.96 -26.02 4.38
C ASN A 355 -5.39 -26.11 4.96
N MET A 356 -6.36 -25.53 4.25
CA MET A 356 -7.77 -25.48 4.69
C MET A 356 -8.38 -26.86 4.93
N GLN A 357 -7.91 -27.88 4.23
CA GLN A 357 -8.45 -29.23 4.33
C GLN A 357 -8.09 -29.88 5.67
N GLU A 358 -6.85 -29.70 6.14
CA GLU A 358 -6.40 -30.09 7.48
C GLU A 358 -7.18 -29.36 8.58
N LEU A 359 -7.38 -28.06 8.41
CA LEU A 359 -8.17 -27.26 9.36
C LEU A 359 -9.60 -27.79 9.47
N GLN A 360 -10.28 -28.00 8.34
CA GLN A 360 -11.62 -28.54 8.30
C GLN A 360 -11.69 -29.91 8.99
N GLN A 361 -10.73 -30.81 8.73
CA GLN A 361 -10.67 -32.11 9.40
C GLN A 361 -10.48 -31.98 10.91
N MET A 362 -9.60 -31.08 11.37
CA MET A 362 -9.39 -30.82 12.79
C MET A 362 -10.63 -30.24 13.47
N LEU A 363 -11.31 -29.27 12.84
CA LEU A 363 -12.53 -28.67 13.36
C LEU A 363 -13.66 -29.70 13.47
N ILE A 364 -13.86 -30.51 12.43
CA ILE A 364 -14.84 -31.62 12.46
C ILE A 364 -14.48 -32.62 13.56
N GLY A 365 -13.20 -32.95 13.72
CA GLY A 365 -12.71 -33.84 14.77
C GLY A 365 -12.95 -33.29 16.18
N ALA A 366 -12.70 -31.99 16.40
CA ALA A 366 -12.92 -31.33 17.67
C ALA A 366 -14.41 -31.19 18.02
N TYR A 367 -15.25 -30.93 17.01
CA TYR A 367 -16.71 -30.92 17.16
C TYR A 367 -17.24 -32.29 17.56
N ARG A 368 -16.79 -33.36 16.90
CA ARG A 368 -17.17 -34.74 17.23
C ARG A 368 -16.70 -35.20 18.62
N LYS A 369 -15.61 -34.64 19.13
CA LYS A 369 -15.05 -34.94 20.46
C LYS A 369 -15.64 -34.08 21.58
N GLY A 370 -16.57 -33.15 21.29
CA GLY A 370 -17.14 -32.25 22.29
C GLY A 370 -16.11 -31.34 22.98
N SER A 371 -14.93 -31.13 22.37
CA SER A 371 -13.81 -30.39 22.98
C SER A 371 -13.80 -28.90 22.61
N LEU A 372 -14.73 -28.44 21.76
CA LEU A 372 -14.93 -27.03 21.44
C LEU A 372 -16.00 -26.45 22.37
N ASN A 373 -15.60 -26.06 23.58
CA ASN A 373 -16.40 -25.12 24.37
C ASN A 373 -16.11 -23.72 23.86
N TRP A 374 -17.02 -23.18 23.04
CA TRP A 374 -17.09 -21.75 22.79
C TRP A 374 -17.80 -21.09 23.97
N ARG A 375 -17.18 -20.10 24.60
CA ARG A 375 -17.82 -19.08 25.44
C ARG A 375 -17.34 -17.73 24.97
#